data_AF-A0A9W7D1G6-F1
#
_entry.id   AF-A0A9W7D1G6-F1
#
_cell.length_a   1.000
_cell.length_b   1.000
_cell.length_c   1.000
_cell.angle_alpha   90.00
_cell.angle_beta   90.00
_cell.angle_gamma   90.00
#
_symmetry.space_group_name_H-M   'P 1'
#
loop_
_entity.id
_entity.type
_entity.pdbx_description
1 polymer ?
#
loop_
_entity_poly.entity_id
_entity_poly.type
_entity_poly.pdbx_seq_one_letter_code
_entity_poly.pdbx_strand_id
1 'polypeptide(L)'
;MVDTFRDTFDALDEILDKHEKEHDGRKPKEVMMYCTGGIRCEKVGAYLTQYKGISNVQKLHGGIVNYMRFLKEQRQAAADARARLASGSGSGDFVDSADDGEISLFKGKNFVFDQRCVGELTESEEVTDDVLGKCFQCGEPCNHHTNCSNLMCHGLILQCSKCAMDLLGACSEACKLEYVTMEAMTPEHQRSYRKANALKWKPKNPNSVKYIKFRPPSTELMREA
;
A
#
# COMPACT_ATOMS: atom_id res chain seq x y z
N MET A 1 11.01 4.88 -2.79
CA MET A 1 10.46 3.59 -2.29
C MET A 1 11.48 2.51 -2.60
N VAL A 2 11.66 1.51 -1.74
CA VAL A 2 12.73 0.51 -1.83
C VAL A 2 12.20 -0.87 -2.25
N ASP A 3 12.98 -1.63 -3.02
CA ASP A 3 12.59 -2.94 -3.56
C ASP A 3 12.53 -4.04 -2.50
N THR A 4 13.57 -4.10 -1.67
CA THR A 4 13.62 -5.02 -0.54
C THR A 4 13.78 -4.25 0.75
N PHE A 5 13.41 -4.89 1.86
CA PHE A 5 13.67 -4.29 3.17
C PHE A 5 15.17 -4.06 3.41
N ARG A 6 16.06 -4.89 2.84
CA ARG A 6 17.51 -4.71 2.97
C ARG A 6 17.98 -3.39 2.35
N ASP A 7 17.39 -3.04 1.22
CA ASP A 7 17.69 -1.80 0.50
C ASP A 7 17.25 -0.53 1.24
N THR A 8 16.41 -0.67 2.27
CA THR A 8 15.97 0.45 3.13
C THR A 8 17.15 1.18 3.75
N PHE A 9 18.22 0.48 4.13
CA PHE A 9 19.35 1.09 4.83
C PHE A 9 20.17 1.99 3.91
N ASP A 10 20.47 1.54 2.69
CA ASP A 10 21.17 2.37 1.72
C ASP A 10 20.36 3.63 1.35
N ALA A 11 19.06 3.48 1.11
CA ALA A 11 18.19 4.61 0.80
C ALA A 11 18.08 5.59 1.98
N LEU A 12 18.10 5.08 3.21
CA LEU A 12 18.09 5.91 4.41
C LEU A 12 19.38 6.69 4.57
N ASP A 13 20.52 6.07 4.26
CA ASP A 13 21.83 6.73 4.26
C ASP A 13 21.87 7.88 3.27
N GLU A 14 21.38 7.66 2.05
CA GLU A 14 21.28 8.71 1.03
C GLU A 14 20.38 9.88 1.49
N ILE A 15 19.28 9.59 2.19
CA ILE A 15 18.38 10.62 2.74
C ILE A 15 19.08 11.42 3.85
N LEU A 16 19.80 10.75 4.75
CA LEU A 16 20.50 11.41 5.84
C LEU A 16 21.65 12.28 5.33
N ASP A 17 22.45 11.78 4.39
CA ASP A 17 23.53 12.54 3.77
C ASP A 17 23.00 13.80 3.07
N LYS A 18 21.84 13.69 2.40
CA LYS A 18 21.19 14.84 1.77
C LYS A 18 20.71 15.85 2.81
N HIS A 19 20.06 15.38 3.88
CA HIS A 19 19.60 16.23 4.97
C HIS A 19 20.77 16.98 5.63
N GLU A 20 21.87 16.30 5.93
CA GLU A 20 23.05 16.93 6.52
C GLU A 20 23.62 18.02 5.59
N LYS A 21 23.68 17.79 4.28
CA LYS A 21 24.12 18.81 3.31
C LYS A 21 23.21 20.04 3.27
N GLU A 22 21.90 19.83 3.39
CA GLU A 22 20.89 20.91 3.37
C GLU A 22 20.79 21.66 4.71
N HIS A 23 21.38 21.12 5.79
CA HIS A 23 21.27 21.65 7.14
C HIS A 23 22.63 21.85 7.83
N ASP A 24 23.64 22.32 7.10
CA ASP A 24 24.96 22.69 7.62
C ASP A 24 25.67 21.56 8.40
N GLY A 25 25.55 20.33 7.91
CA GLY A 25 26.11 19.12 8.52
C GLY A 25 25.34 18.64 9.76
N ARG A 26 24.15 19.18 10.03
CA ARG A 26 23.36 18.79 11.20
C ARG A 26 22.47 17.60 10.89
N LYS A 27 22.44 16.65 11.83
CA LYS A 27 21.53 15.51 11.82
C LYS A 27 20.09 15.94 12.09
N PRO A 28 19.10 15.14 11.67
CA PRO A 28 17.71 15.36 12.03
C PRO A 28 17.53 15.46 13.55
N LYS A 29 16.79 16.48 14.00
CA LYS A 29 16.47 16.69 15.42
C LYS A 29 15.50 15.64 15.97
N GLU A 30 14.62 15.14 15.11
CA GLU A 30 13.60 14.15 15.43
C GLU A 30 13.26 13.34 14.18
N VAL A 31 13.10 12.03 14.37
CA VAL A 31 12.62 11.13 13.32
C VAL A 31 11.41 10.37 13.85
N MET A 32 10.24 10.63 13.26
CA MET A 32 9.03 9.84 13.50
C MET A 32 8.84 8.80 12.40
N MET A 33 8.57 7.56 12.77
CA MET A 33 8.40 6.47 11.80
C MET A 33 7.21 5.57 12.12
N TYR A 34 6.60 5.05 11.06
CA TYR A 34 5.56 4.05 11.15
C TYR A 34 5.71 3.01 10.04
N CYS A 35 5.15 1.84 10.25
CA CYS A 35 4.94 0.83 9.23
C CYS A 35 3.66 0.07 9.56
N THR A 36 3.27 -0.90 8.73
CA THR A 36 2.01 -1.66 8.90
C THR A 36 1.85 -2.21 10.33
N GLY A 37 2.86 -2.91 10.87
CA GLY A 37 2.79 -3.60 12.17
C GLY A 37 3.97 -3.33 13.13
N GLY A 38 4.75 -2.28 12.90
CA GLY A 38 5.87 -1.88 13.78
C GLY A 38 7.22 -2.57 13.55
N ILE A 39 7.27 -3.83 13.08
CA ILE A 39 8.53 -4.61 13.01
C ILE A 39 9.66 -3.97 12.19
N ARG A 40 9.33 -3.26 11.10
CA ARG A 40 10.35 -2.55 10.29
C ARG A 40 10.90 -1.34 11.04
N CYS A 41 10.04 -0.63 11.77
CA CYS A 41 10.43 0.51 12.59
C CYS A 41 11.36 0.09 13.74
N GLU A 42 11.19 -1.10 14.31
CA GLU A 42 12.12 -1.61 15.33
C GLU A 42 13.54 -1.73 14.79
N LYS A 43 13.70 -2.35 13.62
CA LYS A 43 15.01 -2.53 12.99
C LYS A 43 15.61 -1.21 12.51
N VAL A 44 14.82 -0.39 11.82
CA VAL A 44 15.28 0.91 11.31
C VAL A 44 15.59 1.88 12.46
N GLY A 45 14.79 1.88 13.52
CA GLY A 45 15.04 2.69 14.71
C GLY A 45 16.34 2.31 15.43
N ALA A 46 16.61 1.02 15.60
CA ALA A 46 17.89 0.55 16.12
C ALA A 46 19.07 1.00 15.24
N TYR A 47 18.91 0.93 13.91
CA TYR A 47 19.92 1.40 12.98
C TYR A 47 20.22 2.91 13.12
N LEU A 48 19.17 3.74 13.14
CA LEU A 48 19.28 5.20 13.24
C LEU A 48 19.92 5.64 14.56
N THR A 49 19.56 4.98 15.65
CA THR A 49 20.09 5.29 16.98
C THR A 49 21.53 4.79 17.16
N GLN A 50 21.81 3.53 16.81
CA GLN A 50 23.09 2.88 17.11
C GLN A 50 24.19 3.21 16.10
N TYR A 51 23.86 3.32 14.82
CA TYR A 51 24.85 3.48 13.74
C TYR A 51 24.88 4.91 13.19
N LYS A 52 23.73 5.60 13.16
CA LYS A 52 23.65 6.99 12.68
C LYS A 52 23.68 8.02 13.78
N GLY A 53 23.59 7.61 15.05
CA GLY A 53 23.71 8.50 16.20
C GLY A 53 22.59 9.54 16.29
N ILE A 54 21.39 9.23 15.79
CA ILE A 54 20.20 10.06 15.94
C ILE A 54 19.53 9.66 17.25
N SER A 55 19.49 10.58 18.21
CA SER A 55 19.04 10.29 19.57
C SER A 55 17.52 10.31 19.76
N ASN A 56 16.80 11.18 19.02
CA ASN A 56 15.34 11.27 19.12
C ASN A 56 14.66 10.57 17.95
N VAL A 57 14.38 9.28 18.13
CA VAL A 57 13.67 8.44 17.16
C VAL A 57 12.38 7.90 17.79
N GLN A 58 11.24 8.34 17.27
CA GLN A 58 9.91 7.95 17.73
C GLN A 58 9.27 6.99 16.73
N LYS A 59 8.58 5.98 17.24
CA LYS A 59 7.92 4.95 16.43
C LYS A 59 6.47 4.77 16.84
N LEU A 60 5.60 4.63 15.86
CA LEU A 60 4.20 4.29 16.10
C LEU A 60 4.10 2.86 16.66
N HIS A 61 3.79 2.74 17.94
CA HIS A 61 3.70 1.45 18.62
C HIS A 61 2.65 0.55 17.95
N GLY A 62 3.06 -0.66 17.55
CA GLY A 62 2.22 -1.61 16.82
C GLY A 62 1.83 -1.18 15.38
N GLY A 63 2.37 -0.06 14.89
CA GLY A 63 2.16 0.42 13.53
C GLY A 63 0.72 0.86 13.22
N ILE A 64 0.42 0.92 11.93
CA ILE A 64 -0.91 1.35 11.44
C ILE A 64 -2.01 0.40 11.92
N VAL A 65 -1.73 -0.90 12.05
CA VAL A 65 -2.70 -1.88 12.58
C VAL A 65 -3.16 -1.50 13.98
N ASN A 66 -2.24 -1.11 14.85
CA ASN A 66 -2.58 -0.65 16.20
C ASN A 66 -3.31 0.69 16.19
N TYR A 67 -2.92 1.59 15.29
CA TYR A 67 -3.60 2.87 15.10
C TYR A 67 -5.05 2.71 14.63
N MET A 68 -5.34 1.80 13.69
CA MET A 68 -6.71 1.50 13.27
C MET A 68 -7.57 0.98 14.43
N ARG A 69 -7.01 0.16 15.32
CA ARG A 69 -7.72 -0.29 16.53
C ARG A 69 -8.03 0.88 17.45
N PHE A 70 -7.06 1.74 17.71
CA PHE A 70 -7.26 2.98 18.48
C PHE A 70 -8.37 3.85 17.86
N LEU A 71 -8.40 4.04 16.54
CA LEU A 71 -9.45 4.80 15.87
C LEU A 71 -10.85 4.18 16.05
N LYS A 72 -10.96 2.84 15.97
CA LYS A 72 -12.22 2.12 16.20
C LYS A 72 -12.71 2.32 17.64
N GLU A 73 -11.82 2.20 18.62
CA GLU A 73 -12.13 2.44 20.04
C GLU A 73 -12.59 3.89 20.28
N GLN A 74 -11.92 4.87 19.67
CA GLN A 74 -12.29 6.28 19.77
C GLN A 74 -13.66 6.57 19.12
N ARG A 75 -13.92 6.00 17.94
CA ARG A 75 -15.23 6.12 17.26
C ARG A 75 -16.35 5.50 18.10
N GLN A 76 -16.11 4.32 18.68
CA GLN A 76 -17.10 3.67 19.55
C GLN A 76 -17.38 4.50 20.81
N ALA A 77 -16.32 4.99 21.48
CA ALA A 77 -16.48 5.83 22.66
C ALA A 77 -17.24 7.14 22.36
N ALA A 78 -16.99 7.77 21.21
CA ALA A 78 -17.73 8.95 20.77
C ALA A 78 -19.20 8.63 20.48
N ALA A 79 -19.48 7.50 19.80
CA ALA A 79 -20.85 7.05 19.54
C ALA A 79 -21.61 6.74 20.84
N ASP A 80 -20.98 6.06 21.79
CA ASP A 80 -21.56 5.75 23.10
C ASP A 80 -21.84 7.03 23.90
N ALA A 81 -20.95 8.02 23.86
CA ALA A 81 -21.16 9.32 24.49
C ALA A 81 -22.34 10.08 23.87
N ARG A 82 -22.45 10.09 22.53
CA ARG A 82 -23.58 10.68 21.80
C ARG A 82 -24.90 9.99 22.15
N ALA A 83 -24.92 8.66 22.19
CA ALA A 83 -26.11 7.88 22.55
C ALA A 83 -26.58 8.17 23.99
N ARG A 84 -25.65 8.30 24.95
CA ARG A 84 -25.98 8.68 26.34
C ARG A 84 -26.61 10.07 26.42
N LEU A 85 -26.06 11.04 25.70
CA LEU A 85 -26.61 12.40 25.63
C LEU A 85 -28.00 12.42 24.99
N ALA A 86 -28.23 11.64 23.93
CA ALA A 86 -29.55 11.54 23.27
C ALA A 86 -30.62 10.85 24.12
N SER A 87 -30.23 9.95 25.04
CA SER A 87 -31.15 9.26 25.95
C SER A 87 -31.57 10.08 27.19
N GLY A 88 -30.88 11.19 27.46
CA GLY A 88 -31.25 12.15 28.51
C GLY A 88 -32.24 13.17 27.98
N SER A 89 -33.51 13.04 28.34
CA SER A 89 -34.60 13.93 27.94
C SER A 89 -34.29 15.41 28.15
N GLY A 90 -34.12 16.15 27.05
CA GLY A 90 -34.10 17.60 27.00
C GLY A 90 -34.45 18.05 25.59
N SER A 91 -35.69 18.51 25.39
CA SER A 91 -36.14 19.18 24.18
C SER A 91 -35.35 20.48 23.99
N GLY A 92 -34.27 20.43 23.23
CA GLY A 92 -33.48 21.60 22.85
C GLY A 92 -33.00 21.40 21.42
N ASP A 93 -33.22 22.40 20.58
CA ASP A 93 -32.97 22.41 19.13
C ASP A 93 -31.70 21.65 18.74
N PHE A 94 -31.88 20.60 17.94
CA PHE A 94 -30.81 19.82 17.35
C PHE A 94 -30.05 20.69 16.35
N VAL A 95 -29.06 21.44 16.83
CA VAL A 95 -28.01 21.98 15.97
C VAL A 95 -27.16 20.79 15.56
N ASP A 96 -27.36 20.36 14.31
CA ASP A 96 -26.50 19.43 13.57
C ASP A 96 -25.10 20.06 13.44
N SER A 97 -24.38 20.04 14.55
CA SER A 97 -22.99 20.46 14.62
C SER A 97 -22.18 19.21 14.33
N ALA A 98 -22.24 18.75 13.09
CA ALA A 98 -21.34 17.76 12.51
C ALA A 98 -19.92 18.35 12.43
N ASP A 99 -19.36 18.73 13.57
CA ASP A 99 -17.91 18.84 13.71
C ASP A 99 -17.42 17.42 14.06
N ASP A 100 -17.59 16.51 13.09
CA ASP A 100 -16.87 15.24 13.04
C ASP A 100 -15.41 15.58 12.73
N GLY A 101 -14.72 16.19 13.71
CA GLY A 101 -13.33 16.58 13.62
C GLY A 101 -12.49 15.41 13.11
N GLU A 102 -11.52 15.71 12.25
CA GLU A 102 -10.70 14.73 11.55
C GLU A 102 -10.11 13.67 12.51
N ILE A 103 -10.77 12.51 12.60
CA ILE A 103 -10.46 11.48 13.60
C ILE A 103 -9.10 10.83 13.30
N SER A 104 -8.65 10.86 12.04
CA SER A 104 -7.46 10.16 11.57
C SER A 104 -6.55 11.05 10.72
N LEU A 105 -5.26 11.09 11.08
CA LEU A 105 -4.20 11.66 10.24
C LEU A 105 -3.77 10.70 9.12
N PHE A 106 -4.10 9.42 9.24
CA PHE A 106 -3.87 8.45 8.18
C PHE A 106 -4.97 8.58 7.12
N LYS A 107 -4.57 8.60 5.85
CA LYS A 107 -5.48 8.75 4.70
C LYS A 107 -5.47 7.49 3.83
N GLY A 108 -6.67 6.99 3.53
CA GLY A 108 -6.93 5.89 2.62
C GLY A 108 -6.78 4.51 3.25
N LYS A 109 -6.20 3.57 2.49
CA LYS A 109 -6.17 2.13 2.81
C LYS A 109 -4.79 1.67 3.28
N ASN A 110 -4.73 0.87 4.34
CA ASN A 110 -3.47 0.31 4.82
C ASN A 110 -3.06 -0.94 4.02
N PHE A 111 -2.04 -0.82 3.19
CA PHE A 111 -1.52 -1.93 2.39
C PHE A 111 -0.82 -3.01 3.25
N VAL A 112 -1.17 -4.28 3.01
CA VAL A 112 -0.62 -5.48 3.66
C VAL A 112 -0.04 -6.47 2.65
N PHE A 113 1.13 -7.04 2.92
CA PHE A 113 1.90 -7.81 1.92
C PHE A 113 1.49 -9.28 1.80
N ASP A 114 0.23 -9.62 2.08
CA ASP A 114 -0.28 -11.00 2.02
C ASP A 114 -1.61 -11.08 1.26
N GLN A 115 -2.25 -12.25 1.27
CA GLN A 115 -3.51 -12.51 0.55
C GLN A 115 -4.64 -11.56 0.96
N ARG A 116 -4.55 -10.86 2.10
CA ARG A 116 -5.50 -9.83 2.52
C ARG A 116 -5.42 -8.55 1.70
N CYS A 117 -4.46 -8.42 0.78
CA CYS A 117 -4.47 -7.37 -0.23
C CYS A 117 -5.01 -7.79 -1.58
N VAL A 118 -5.39 -9.06 -1.76
CA VAL A 118 -5.66 -9.64 -3.10
C VAL A 118 -6.89 -10.55 -3.10
N GLY A 119 -7.44 -10.92 -1.94
CA GLY A 119 -8.59 -11.82 -1.82
C GLY A 119 -9.91 -11.09 -1.52
N GLU A 120 -10.98 -11.54 -2.17
CA GLU A 120 -12.38 -11.09 -2.00
C GLU A 120 -12.90 -11.18 -0.55
N LEU A 121 -12.31 -12.04 0.28
CA LEU A 121 -12.83 -12.39 1.62
C LEU A 121 -12.15 -11.65 2.78
N THR A 122 -11.04 -10.97 2.52
CA THR A 122 -10.30 -10.21 3.54
C THR A 122 -9.72 -9.00 2.86
N GLU A 123 -10.52 -7.95 2.68
CA GLU A 123 -9.96 -6.70 2.19
C GLU A 123 -9.01 -6.10 3.25
N SER A 124 -7.96 -5.42 2.80
CA SER A 124 -7.21 -4.52 3.67
C SER A 124 -8.22 -3.53 4.28
N GLU A 125 -8.17 -3.26 5.57
CA GLU A 125 -9.14 -2.34 6.16
C GLU A 125 -8.90 -0.91 5.65
N GLU A 126 -9.97 -0.26 5.21
CA GLU A 126 -9.96 1.17 4.91
C GLU A 126 -9.90 1.93 6.24
N VAL A 127 -8.92 2.83 6.35
CA VAL A 127 -8.74 3.64 7.56
C VAL A 127 -9.64 4.86 7.48
N THR A 128 -9.69 5.46 6.29
CA THR A 128 -10.57 6.56 5.89
C THR A 128 -11.01 6.37 4.43
N ASP A 129 -12.02 7.13 4.03
CA ASP A 129 -12.63 7.06 2.68
C ASP A 129 -11.79 7.77 1.60
N ASP A 130 -10.62 8.31 1.96
CA ASP A 130 -9.75 9.03 1.04
C ASP A 130 -9.23 8.12 -0.08
N VAL A 131 -9.49 8.51 -1.32
CA VAL A 131 -8.97 7.83 -2.52
C VAL A 131 -7.68 8.49 -2.99
N LEU A 132 -6.55 7.84 -2.72
CA LEU A 132 -5.21 8.36 -3.03
C LEU A 132 -4.64 7.80 -4.33
N GLY A 133 -5.12 6.62 -4.74
CA GLY A 133 -4.64 5.91 -5.91
C GLY A 133 -5.44 6.20 -7.18
N LYS A 134 -4.92 5.72 -8.31
CA LYS A 134 -5.58 5.73 -9.60
C LYS A 134 -5.49 4.35 -10.22
N CYS A 135 -6.54 3.93 -10.90
CA CYS A 135 -6.56 2.68 -11.65
C CYS A 135 -5.43 2.70 -12.68
N PHE A 136 -4.64 1.62 -12.71
CA PHE A 136 -3.48 1.49 -13.59
C PHE A 136 -3.85 1.56 -15.08
N GLN A 137 -5.10 1.17 -15.43
CA GLN A 137 -5.56 1.08 -16.80
C GLN A 137 -6.28 2.34 -17.28
N CYS A 138 -7.31 2.79 -16.54
CA CYS A 138 -8.13 3.92 -16.98
C CYS A 138 -7.79 5.26 -16.29
N GLY A 139 -7.01 5.25 -15.21
CA GLY A 139 -6.65 6.45 -14.46
C GLY A 139 -7.72 6.97 -13.50
N GLU A 140 -8.90 6.35 -13.44
CA GLU A 140 -9.97 6.72 -12.49
C GLU A 140 -9.52 6.52 -11.03
N PRO A 141 -10.02 7.32 -10.07
CA PRO A 141 -9.71 7.17 -8.65
C PRO A 141 -9.96 5.73 -8.17
N CYS A 142 -8.95 5.11 -7.54
CA CYS A 142 -9.03 3.72 -7.12
C CYS A 142 -8.02 3.38 -6.02
N ASN A 143 -8.48 2.72 -4.95
CA ASN A 143 -7.65 2.19 -3.86
C ASN A 143 -7.55 0.65 -3.84
N HIS A 144 -8.19 -0.03 -4.79
CA HIS A 144 -8.26 -1.48 -4.80
C HIS A 144 -6.98 -2.07 -5.38
N HIS A 145 -6.15 -2.63 -4.50
CA HIS A 145 -4.94 -3.34 -4.88
C HIS A 145 -5.30 -4.77 -5.30
N THR A 146 -4.69 -5.25 -6.37
CA THR A 146 -4.82 -6.64 -6.82
C THR A 146 -3.57 -7.06 -7.58
N ASN A 147 -3.32 -8.37 -7.69
CA ASN A 147 -2.28 -8.88 -8.57
C ASN A 147 -2.88 -9.20 -9.92
N CYS A 148 -2.18 -8.85 -10.99
CA CYS A 148 -2.54 -9.24 -12.35
C CYS A 148 -2.77 -10.76 -12.44
N SER A 149 -3.94 -11.17 -12.95
CA SER A 149 -4.35 -12.58 -13.07
C SER A 149 -3.39 -13.46 -13.87
N ASN A 150 -2.65 -12.88 -14.82
CA ASN A 150 -1.54 -13.59 -15.47
C ASN A 150 -0.43 -13.89 -14.45
N LEU A 151 -0.37 -15.14 -13.97
CA LEU A 151 0.59 -15.62 -12.98
C LEU A 151 2.06 -15.47 -13.39
N MET A 152 2.37 -15.31 -14.68
CA MET A 152 3.74 -15.04 -15.14
C MET A 152 4.11 -13.57 -14.93
N CYS A 153 3.16 -12.65 -15.12
CA CYS A 153 3.29 -11.23 -14.79
C CYS A 153 3.19 -11.01 -13.27
N HIS A 154 2.01 -11.32 -12.72
CA HIS A 154 1.65 -11.22 -11.29
C HIS A 154 2.08 -9.88 -10.67
N GLY A 155 2.02 -8.81 -11.47
CA GLY A 155 2.31 -7.46 -11.03
C GLY A 155 1.20 -6.95 -10.12
N LEU A 156 1.59 -6.31 -9.01
CA LEU A 156 0.66 -5.62 -8.12
C LEU A 156 0.20 -4.32 -8.80
N ILE A 157 -1.12 -4.15 -8.97
CA ILE A 157 -1.75 -3.02 -9.63
C ILE A 157 -2.89 -2.46 -8.78
N LEU A 158 -3.27 -1.21 -9.05
CA LEU A 158 -4.55 -0.66 -8.63
C LEU A 158 -5.56 -0.86 -9.76
N GLN A 159 -6.68 -1.52 -9.53
CA GLN A 159 -7.65 -1.83 -10.57
C GLN A 159 -9.08 -1.58 -10.10
N CYS A 160 -9.82 -0.74 -10.83
CA CYS A 160 -11.23 -0.52 -10.58
C CYS A 160 -12.06 -1.73 -11.06
N SER A 161 -13.26 -1.90 -10.51
CA SER A 161 -14.17 -3.01 -10.86
C SER A 161 -14.43 -3.12 -12.37
N LYS A 162 -14.66 -1.99 -13.06
CA LYS A 162 -14.84 -1.95 -14.52
C LYS A 162 -13.65 -2.59 -15.26
N CYS A 163 -12.43 -2.12 -15.01
CA CYS A 163 -11.24 -2.67 -15.66
C CYS A 163 -10.98 -4.13 -15.24
N ALA A 164 -11.30 -4.51 -14.00
CA ALA A 164 -11.19 -5.89 -13.55
C ALA A 164 -12.12 -6.83 -14.35
N MET A 165 -13.36 -6.40 -14.61
CA MET A 165 -14.29 -7.15 -15.46
C MET A 165 -13.82 -7.19 -16.91
N ASP A 166 -13.45 -6.04 -17.48
CA ASP A 166 -13.05 -5.93 -18.89
C ASP A 166 -11.78 -6.74 -19.21
N LEU A 167 -10.83 -6.81 -18.25
CA LEU A 167 -9.53 -7.45 -18.41
C LEU A 167 -9.37 -8.79 -17.67
N LEU A 168 -10.43 -9.33 -17.08
CA LEU A 168 -10.39 -10.56 -16.25
C LEU A 168 -9.32 -10.47 -15.14
N GLY A 169 -9.22 -9.31 -14.48
CA GLY A 169 -8.22 -9.03 -13.44
C GLY A 169 -6.78 -8.87 -13.95
N ALA A 170 -6.55 -8.90 -15.27
CA ALA A 170 -5.22 -8.71 -15.85
C ALA A 170 -4.84 -7.23 -15.95
N CYS A 171 -3.53 -6.94 -15.98
CA CYS A 171 -3.04 -5.56 -16.08
C CYS A 171 -3.11 -4.94 -17.48
N SER A 172 -3.26 -5.76 -18.53
CA SER A 172 -3.31 -5.38 -19.95
C SER A 172 -3.99 -6.48 -20.78
N GLU A 173 -4.39 -6.17 -22.01
CA GLU A 173 -4.96 -7.15 -22.95
C GLU A 173 -3.99 -8.32 -23.23
N ALA A 174 -2.70 -8.04 -23.40
CA ALA A 174 -1.68 -9.08 -23.54
C ALA A 174 -1.66 -10.05 -22.33
N CYS A 175 -1.77 -9.51 -21.10
CA CYS A 175 -1.86 -10.36 -19.91
C CYS A 175 -3.19 -11.12 -19.82
N LYS A 176 -4.30 -10.51 -20.25
CA LYS A 176 -5.61 -11.16 -20.30
C LYS A 176 -5.59 -12.36 -21.25
N LEU A 177 -5.02 -12.20 -22.44
CA LEU A 177 -4.89 -13.28 -23.42
C LEU A 177 -4.07 -14.45 -22.87
N GLU A 178 -2.95 -14.19 -22.18
CA GLU A 178 -2.19 -15.27 -21.54
C GLU A 178 -2.93 -15.92 -20.38
N TYR A 179 -3.67 -15.15 -19.59
CA TYR A 179 -4.48 -15.71 -18.53
C TYR A 179 -5.50 -16.71 -19.09
N VAL A 180 -6.26 -16.33 -20.12
CA VAL A 180 -7.22 -17.20 -20.81
C VAL A 180 -6.53 -18.42 -21.44
N THR A 181 -5.38 -18.20 -22.08
CA THR A 181 -4.60 -19.29 -22.71
C THR A 181 -4.14 -20.31 -21.66
N MET A 182 -3.69 -19.86 -20.48
CA MET A 182 -3.30 -20.75 -19.40
C MET A 182 -4.49 -21.47 -18.77
N GLU A 183 -5.65 -20.82 -18.60
CA GLU A 183 -6.85 -21.46 -18.07
C GLU A 183 -7.34 -22.63 -18.92
N ALA A 184 -7.12 -22.56 -20.25
CA ALA A 184 -7.45 -23.66 -21.17
C ALA A 184 -6.49 -24.86 -21.07
N MET A 185 -5.36 -24.77 -20.35
CA MET A 185 -4.38 -25.85 -20.19
C MET A 185 -4.62 -26.69 -18.94
N THR A 186 -4.14 -27.93 -18.96
CA THR A 186 -4.06 -28.76 -17.74
C THR A 186 -3.05 -28.18 -16.73
N PRO A 187 -3.20 -28.44 -15.42
CA PRO A 187 -2.28 -27.92 -14.39
C PRO A 187 -0.80 -28.28 -14.61
N GLU A 188 -0.50 -29.45 -15.17
CA GLU A 188 0.86 -29.89 -15.51
C GLU A 188 1.44 -29.06 -16.67
N HIS A 189 0.63 -28.81 -17.70
CA HIS A 189 1.02 -27.97 -18.83
C HIS A 189 1.18 -26.51 -18.40
N GLN A 190 0.30 -25.97 -17.56
CA GLN A 190 0.46 -24.64 -16.99
C GLN A 190 1.80 -24.48 -16.25
N ARG A 191 2.18 -25.48 -15.44
CA ARG A 191 3.48 -25.45 -14.73
C ARG A 191 4.66 -25.43 -15.70
N SER A 192 4.63 -26.29 -16.71
CA SER A 192 5.69 -26.39 -17.73
C SER A 192 5.77 -25.11 -18.59
N TYR A 193 4.63 -24.60 -19.02
CA TYR A 193 4.51 -23.38 -19.83
C TYR A 193 5.01 -22.15 -19.07
N ARG A 194 4.62 -21.99 -17.79
CA ARG A 194 5.13 -20.90 -16.95
C ARG A 194 6.64 -20.98 -16.76
N LYS A 195 7.19 -22.19 -16.55
CA LYS A 195 8.64 -22.37 -16.40
C LYS A 195 9.39 -21.93 -17.67
N ALA A 196 8.85 -22.22 -18.85
CA ALA A 196 9.44 -21.83 -20.13
C ALA A 196 9.30 -20.33 -20.44
N ASN A 197 8.17 -19.71 -20.05
CA ASN A 197 7.81 -18.36 -20.50
C ASN A 197 7.88 -17.26 -19.43
N ALA A 198 8.20 -17.59 -18.16
CA ALA A 198 8.18 -16.63 -17.05
C ALA A 198 9.04 -15.37 -17.28
N LEU A 199 10.15 -15.49 -18.01
CA LEU A 199 11.04 -14.36 -18.30
C LEU A 199 10.43 -13.34 -19.28
N LYS A 200 9.49 -13.76 -20.14
CA LYS A 200 8.80 -12.89 -21.10
C LYS A 200 7.89 -11.87 -20.41
N TRP A 201 7.27 -12.27 -19.30
CA TRP A 201 6.24 -11.49 -18.59
C TRP A 201 6.75 -10.77 -17.34
N LYS A 202 8.03 -10.96 -17.01
CA LYS A 202 8.72 -10.22 -15.95
C LYS A 202 9.78 -9.31 -16.56
N PRO A 203 9.40 -8.23 -17.27
CA PRO A 203 10.40 -7.31 -17.81
C PRO A 203 11.25 -6.74 -16.67
N LYS A 204 12.53 -6.49 -16.97
CA LYS A 204 13.37 -5.66 -16.10
C LYS A 204 12.78 -4.26 -16.09
N ASN A 205 12.59 -3.66 -14.91
CA ASN A 205 12.07 -2.29 -14.81
C ASN A 205 13.02 -1.33 -15.56
N PRO A 206 12.58 -0.65 -16.63
CA PRO A 206 13.43 0.29 -17.36
C PRO A 206 13.72 1.57 -16.56
N ASN A 207 12.92 1.89 -15.54
CA ASN A 207 13.12 3.01 -14.61
C ASN A 207 13.82 2.56 -13.31
N SER A 208 14.61 1.49 -13.34
CA SER A 208 15.40 1.10 -12.17
C SER A 208 16.52 2.12 -11.92
N VAL A 209 16.20 3.22 -11.26
CA VAL A 209 17.11 3.74 -10.23
C VAL A 209 17.26 2.65 -9.17
N LYS A 210 18.40 2.65 -8.47
CA LYS A 210 18.94 1.60 -7.60
C LYS A 210 17.93 0.87 -6.68
N TYR A 211 16.75 1.45 -6.42
CA TYR A 211 15.76 0.95 -5.46
C TYR A 211 14.28 0.90 -5.91
N ILE A 212 13.92 1.03 -7.20
CA ILE A 212 12.52 0.91 -7.64
C ILE A 212 12.34 -0.13 -8.75
N LYS A 213 11.44 -1.10 -8.52
CA LYS A 213 10.87 -2.04 -9.50
C LYS A 213 9.36 -2.20 -9.25
N PHE A 214 8.60 -1.11 -9.38
CA PHE A 214 7.25 -1.29 -9.90
C PHE A 214 7.40 -1.96 -11.27
N ARG A 215 6.66 -3.04 -11.51
CA ARG A 215 6.68 -3.76 -12.79
C ARG A 215 5.49 -3.29 -13.61
N PRO A 216 5.56 -2.15 -14.32
CA PRO A 216 4.67 -2.00 -15.44
C PRO A 216 4.99 -3.13 -16.44
N PRO A 217 3.98 -3.72 -17.11
CA PRO A 217 4.22 -4.57 -18.27
C PRO A 217 5.14 -3.83 -19.26
N SER A 218 5.92 -4.56 -20.05
CA SER A 218 6.87 -3.89 -20.96
C SER A 218 6.10 -2.94 -21.87
N THR A 219 6.69 -1.79 -22.18
CA THR A 219 6.08 -0.83 -23.10
C THR A 219 5.80 -1.43 -24.47
N GLU A 220 6.51 -2.50 -24.87
CA GLU A 220 6.21 -3.31 -26.05
C GLU A 220 4.90 -4.09 -25.89
N LEU A 221 4.67 -4.76 -24.75
CA LEU A 221 3.41 -5.44 -24.44
C LEU A 221 2.20 -4.51 -24.25
N MET A 222 2.44 -3.21 -24.08
CA MET A 222 1.39 -2.17 -24.06
C MET A 222 1.15 -1.53 -25.43
N ARG A 223 2.03 -1.71 -26.41
CA ARG A 223 1.95 -1.11 -27.75
C ARG A 223 1.38 -2.04 -28.81
N GLU A 224 1.32 -3.34 -28.54
CA GLU A 224 0.58 -4.30 -29.35
C GLU A 224 -0.86 -4.38 -28.81
N ALA A 225 -1.63 -3.34 -29.10
CA ALA A 225 -3.08 -3.25 -28.93
C ALA A 225 -3.72 -3.01 -30.30
#